data_AF-A0A1I7Y973-F1
#
_entry.id   AF-A0A1I7Y973-F1
#
_cell.length_a   1.000
_cell.length_b   1.000
_cell.length_c   1.000
_cell.angle_alpha   90.00
_cell.angle_beta   90.00
_cell.angle_gamma   90.00
#
_symmetry.space_group_name_H-M   'P 1'
#
loop_
_entity.id
_entity.type
_entity.pdbx_description
1 polymer ?
#
loop_
_entity_poly.entity_id
_entity_poly.type
_entity_poly.pdbx_seq_one_letter_code
_entity_poly.pdbx_strand_id
1 'polypeptide(L)'
;MFADFYTHQLHTIVMVVSASIFFIVSICGSYAFIFKTPGAIKSYRFRFLYINSAYQLNIFFLGFFGRLELKFRKLLNCADCVCAELSGLVQLVDRRMAYVELFAIIYGLVSIVNAVFLTTLHRCFLICHPQSLYTSSPRWQIITGTAVSLCSGTVIVAIEIMSFIPYDEVIRVPLDQFIWFQGSQTTRGDALVICFQHKQFFVVFMVTLVIYFLVLMLLCYIFILRIVWKMRANLAIASKKTIEMQRALTITLLVSVTLPVAVGGVPLLLCVFAFLNRVEHIEIFFRLLFLASTWLGLLNIVATILLVEPYRNALLPCLGGKKKVRTVPKIIQKMNVIREKDK
;
A
#
# COMPACT_ATOMS: atom_id res chain seq x y z
N MET A 1 24.34 -5.42 19.79
CA MET A 1 23.44 -6.54 20.18
C MET A 1 22.23 -6.68 19.25
N PHE A 2 21.34 -5.69 19.11
CA PHE A 2 20.20 -5.82 18.17
C PHE A 2 20.64 -5.84 16.69
N ALA A 3 21.64 -5.03 16.33
CA ALA A 3 22.23 -5.00 14.98
C ALA A 3 22.86 -6.35 14.57
N ASP A 4 23.43 -7.08 15.54
CA ASP A 4 24.05 -8.39 15.31
C ASP A 4 23.01 -9.50 15.12
N PHE A 5 21.83 -9.35 15.74
CA PHE A 5 20.74 -10.32 15.64
C PHE A 5 19.96 -10.21 14.32
N TYR A 6 19.76 -8.98 13.80
CA TYR A 6 19.00 -8.74 12.58
C TYR A 6 19.89 -8.57 11.35
N THR A 7 20.52 -9.68 10.94
CA THR A 7 21.41 -9.73 9.79
C THR A 7 20.66 -9.51 8.46
N HIS A 8 21.40 -9.06 7.44
CA HIS A 8 20.85 -8.89 6.08
C HIS A 8 20.26 -10.20 5.52
N GLN A 9 20.88 -11.34 5.83
CA GLN A 9 20.42 -12.66 5.39
C GLN A 9 19.10 -13.04 6.05
N LEU A 10 18.98 -12.86 7.37
CA LEU A 10 17.73 -13.13 8.08
C LEU A 10 16.61 -12.23 7.57
N HIS A 11 16.87 -10.93 7.40
CA HIS A 11 15.91 -9.99 6.83
C HIS A 11 15.45 -10.43 5.44
N THR A 12 16.39 -10.83 4.57
CA THR A 12 16.07 -11.35 3.23
C THR A 12 15.12 -12.55 3.30
N ILE A 13 15.45 -13.57 4.11
CA ILE A 13 14.64 -14.78 4.22
C ILE A 13 13.23 -14.42 4.69
N VAL A 14 13.12 -13.58 5.74
CA VAL A 14 11.83 -13.15 6.28
C VAL A 14 11.02 -12.35 5.26
N MET A 15 11.66 -11.44 4.53
CA MET A 15 11.01 -10.64 3.48
C MET A 15 10.47 -11.51 2.35
N VAL A 16 11.27 -12.43 1.83
CA VAL A 16 10.85 -13.33 0.74
C VAL A 16 9.71 -14.23 1.19
N VAL A 17 9.82 -14.86 2.37
CA VAL A 17 8.75 -15.69 2.93
C VAL A 17 7.47 -14.88 3.13
N SER A 18 7.57 -13.66 3.69
CA SER A 18 6.43 -12.77 3.90
C SER A 18 5.78 -12.36 2.58
N ALA A 19 6.59 -12.02 1.57
CA ALA A 19 6.12 -11.66 0.24
C ALA A 19 5.42 -12.85 -0.44
N SER A 20 6.01 -14.06 -0.39
CA SER A 20 5.39 -15.28 -0.92
C SER A 20 4.03 -15.58 -0.25
N ILE A 21 3.94 -15.48 1.07
CA ILE A 21 2.67 -15.65 1.81
C ILE A 21 1.66 -14.60 1.35
N PHE A 22 2.09 -13.33 1.26
CA PHE A 22 1.25 -12.25 0.76
C PHE A 22 0.71 -12.55 -0.64
N PHE A 23 1.55 -13.00 -1.59
CA PHE A 23 1.10 -13.32 -2.95
C PHE A 23 0.02 -14.39 -2.99
N ILE A 24 0.20 -15.47 -2.22
CA ILE A 24 -0.81 -16.54 -2.11
C ILE A 24 -2.13 -15.98 -1.57
N VAL A 25 -2.07 -15.26 -0.45
CA VAL A 25 -3.26 -14.65 0.17
C VAL A 25 -3.91 -13.61 -0.75
N SER A 26 -3.11 -12.86 -1.49
CA SER A 26 -3.56 -11.82 -2.41
C SER A 26 -4.25 -12.40 -3.65
N ILE A 27 -3.80 -13.55 -4.17
CA ILE A 27 -4.49 -14.29 -5.24
C ILE A 27 -5.85 -14.78 -4.74
N CYS A 28 -5.90 -15.42 -3.56
CA CYS A 28 -7.15 -15.87 -2.94
C CYS A 28 -8.10 -14.70 -2.65
N GLY A 29 -7.57 -13.58 -2.15
CA GLY A 29 -8.30 -12.35 -1.89
C GLY A 29 -8.88 -11.75 -3.18
N SER A 30 -8.07 -11.65 -4.24
CA SER A 30 -8.51 -11.18 -5.56
C SER A 30 -9.63 -12.04 -6.12
N TYR A 31 -9.51 -13.37 -6.03
CA TYR A 31 -10.58 -14.29 -6.42
C TYR A 31 -11.87 -14.03 -5.64
N ALA A 32 -11.79 -13.87 -4.31
CA ALA A 32 -12.95 -13.55 -3.49
C ALA A 32 -13.59 -12.20 -3.89
N PHE A 33 -12.79 -11.16 -4.12
CA PHE A 33 -13.28 -9.85 -4.56
C PHE A 33 -13.93 -9.91 -5.95
N ILE A 34 -13.41 -10.71 -6.87
CA ILE A 34 -13.95 -10.83 -8.23
C ILE A 34 -15.26 -11.62 -8.23
N PHE A 35 -15.27 -12.80 -7.61
CA PHE A 35 -16.35 -13.77 -7.80
C PHE A 35 -17.33 -13.87 -6.63
N LYS A 36 -16.97 -13.40 -5.44
CA LYS A 36 -17.80 -13.53 -4.21
C LYS A 36 -18.30 -12.20 -3.65
N THR A 37 -18.03 -11.07 -4.31
CA THR A 37 -18.61 -9.78 -3.92
C THR A 37 -20.12 -9.76 -4.19
N PRO A 38 -20.97 -9.62 -3.16
CA PRO A 38 -22.40 -9.58 -3.35
C PRO A 38 -22.83 -8.27 -4.01
N GLY A 39 -24.01 -8.29 -4.65
CA GLY A 39 -24.55 -7.15 -5.38
C GLY A 39 -24.60 -5.85 -4.58
N ALA A 40 -24.87 -5.95 -3.26
CA ALA A 40 -24.97 -4.80 -2.36
C ALA A 40 -23.68 -3.99 -2.17
N ILE A 41 -22.51 -4.59 -2.40
CA ILE A 41 -21.20 -3.91 -2.32
C ILE A 41 -20.43 -3.97 -3.65
N LYS A 42 -21.12 -4.18 -4.76
CA LYS A 42 -20.52 -4.30 -6.09
C LYS A 42 -19.70 -3.06 -6.49
N SER A 43 -20.09 -1.87 -6.03
CA SER A 43 -19.34 -0.62 -6.25
C SER A 43 -17.96 -0.61 -5.58
N TYR A 44 -17.75 -1.39 -4.52
CA TYR A 44 -16.47 -1.48 -3.80
C TYR A 44 -15.51 -2.50 -4.40
N ARG A 45 -15.99 -3.37 -5.28
CA ARG A 45 -15.15 -4.42 -5.91
C ARG A 45 -13.90 -3.85 -6.56
N PHE A 46 -14.06 -2.80 -7.39
CA PHE A 46 -12.93 -2.16 -8.06
C PHE A 46 -11.93 -1.57 -7.07
N ARG A 47 -12.41 -1.07 -5.93
CA ARG A 47 -11.59 -0.39 -4.91
C ARG A 47 -10.78 -1.38 -4.09
N PHE A 48 -11.38 -2.50 -3.68
CA PHE A 48 -10.65 -3.57 -3.02
C PHE A 48 -9.59 -4.17 -3.94
N LEU A 49 -9.91 -4.35 -5.22
CA LEU A 49 -8.92 -4.78 -6.21
C LEU A 49 -7.82 -3.75 -6.40
N TYR A 50 -8.15 -2.46 -6.51
CA TYR A 50 -7.15 -1.41 -6.67
C TYR A 50 -6.19 -1.33 -5.47
N ILE A 51 -6.72 -1.35 -4.23
CA ILE A 51 -5.88 -1.40 -3.02
C ILE A 51 -4.99 -2.65 -3.05
N ASN A 52 -5.56 -3.82 -3.35
CA ASN A 52 -4.81 -5.07 -3.38
C ASN A 52 -3.71 -5.06 -4.46
N SER A 53 -4.01 -4.56 -5.66
CA SER A 53 -3.04 -4.44 -6.75
C SER A 53 -1.93 -3.44 -6.43
N ALA A 54 -2.23 -2.35 -5.70
CA ALA A 54 -1.20 -1.41 -5.25
C ALA A 54 -0.23 -2.08 -4.26
N TYR A 55 -0.74 -2.88 -3.32
CA TYR A 55 0.12 -3.69 -2.45
C TYR A 55 0.91 -4.74 -3.22
N GLN A 56 0.29 -5.44 -4.18
CA GLN A 56 0.98 -6.42 -5.03
C GLN A 56 2.16 -5.80 -5.77
N LEU A 57 1.95 -4.64 -6.39
CA LEU A 57 3.02 -3.91 -7.08
C LEU A 57 4.17 -3.61 -6.11
N ASN A 58 3.87 -2.99 -4.97
CA ASN A 58 4.89 -2.59 -4.01
C ASN A 58 5.66 -3.78 -3.43
N ILE A 59 4.95 -4.85 -3.03
CA ILE A 59 5.55 -6.05 -2.44
C ILE A 59 6.30 -6.88 -3.49
N PHE A 60 5.88 -6.85 -4.76
CA PHE A 60 6.62 -7.48 -5.84
C PHE A 60 8.03 -6.91 -5.97
N PHE A 61 8.13 -5.58 -6.05
CA PHE A 61 9.43 -4.91 -6.19
C PHE A 61 10.27 -5.06 -4.92
N LEU A 62 9.70 -4.75 -3.75
CA LEU A 62 10.43 -4.86 -2.47
C LEU A 62 10.87 -6.29 -2.12
N GLY A 63 10.04 -7.29 -2.44
CA GLY A 63 10.24 -8.68 -2.01
C GLY A 63 11.03 -9.53 -2.99
N PHE A 64 10.87 -9.32 -4.30
CA PHE A 64 11.41 -10.20 -5.35
C PHE A 64 12.39 -9.52 -6.29
N PHE A 65 12.09 -8.28 -6.72
CA PHE A 65 12.87 -7.65 -7.79
C PHE A 65 14.19 -7.08 -7.27
N GLY A 66 14.17 -6.42 -6.11
CA GLY A 66 15.35 -5.77 -5.59
C GLY A 66 15.17 -5.37 -4.13
N ARG A 67 16.08 -5.90 -3.32
CA ARG A 67 16.26 -5.56 -1.93
C ARG A 67 17.05 -4.28 -1.86
N LEU A 68 16.37 -3.22 -1.42
CA LEU A 68 16.96 -1.91 -1.20
C LEU A 68 17.55 -1.83 0.20
N GLU A 69 18.82 -1.47 0.30
CA GLU A 69 19.47 -1.18 1.58
C GLU A 69 20.10 0.21 1.51
N LEU A 70 19.70 1.09 2.44
CA LEU A 70 20.23 2.45 2.51
C LEU A 70 21.30 2.53 3.59
N LYS A 71 22.48 3.03 3.23
CA LYS A 71 23.62 3.22 4.14
C LYS A 71 24.22 4.60 3.97
N PHE A 72 24.65 5.21 5.07
CA PHE A 72 25.59 6.33 4.98
C PHE A 72 26.98 5.80 4.69
N ARG A 73 27.64 6.33 3.66
CA ARG A 73 29.03 5.99 3.33
C ARG A 73 29.84 7.26 3.13
N LYS A 74 30.99 7.33 3.78
CA LYS A 74 32.00 8.35 3.52
C LYS A 74 32.74 7.98 2.23
N LEU A 75 32.57 8.77 1.17
CA LEU A 75 33.38 8.66 -0.04
C LEU A 75 34.46 9.75 -0.03
N LEU A 76 35.56 9.52 -0.76
CA LEU A 76 36.75 10.40 -0.77
C LEU A 76 36.42 11.90 -0.96
N ASN A 77 35.37 12.21 -1.73
CA ASN A 77 34.93 13.58 -2.04
C ASN A 77 33.53 13.93 -1.48
N CYS A 78 32.96 13.09 -0.62
CA CYS A 78 31.62 13.27 -0.08
C CYS A 78 31.55 12.77 1.37
N ALA A 79 31.57 13.73 2.30
CA ALA A 79 31.51 13.45 3.74
C ALA A 79 30.19 12.77 4.13
N ASP A 80 29.09 13.10 3.44
CA ASP A 80 27.73 12.63 3.74
C ASP A 80 27.04 12.13 2.47
N CYS A 81 27.46 10.98 1.96
CA CYS A 81 26.79 10.30 0.87
C CYS A 81 25.87 9.21 1.41
N VAL A 82 24.66 9.14 0.87
CA VAL A 82 23.72 8.05 1.11
C VAL A 82 23.84 7.11 -0.08
N CYS A 83 24.08 5.83 0.19
CA CYS A 83 24.18 4.82 -0.84
C CYS A 83 23.02 3.83 -0.69
N ALA A 84 22.26 3.67 -1.77
CA ALA A 84 21.32 2.60 -1.98
C ALA A 84 22.05 1.39 -2.56
N GLU A 85 22.22 0.34 -1.77
CA GLU A 85 22.70 -0.96 -2.22
C GLU A 85 21.47 -1.78 -2.63
N LEU A 86 21.35 -2.09 -3.92
CA LEU A 86 20.31 -2.93 -4.49
C LEU A 86 20.82 -4.35 -4.69
N SER A 87 20.03 -5.34 -4.26
CA SER A 87 20.37 -6.74 -4.42
C SER A 87 19.22 -7.65 -4.83
N GLY A 88 19.48 -8.74 -5.55
CA GLY A 88 18.44 -9.62 -6.11
C GLY A 88 18.36 -9.56 -7.64
N LEU A 89 17.17 -9.73 -8.21
CA LEU A 89 16.98 -9.84 -9.67
C LEU A 89 17.46 -8.60 -10.42
N VAL A 90 17.36 -7.41 -9.82
CA VAL A 90 17.85 -6.15 -10.41
C VAL A 90 19.34 -6.17 -10.76
N GLN A 91 20.15 -7.02 -10.09
CA GLN A 91 21.57 -7.20 -10.40
C GLN A 91 21.79 -7.88 -11.76
N LEU A 92 20.82 -8.69 -12.22
CA LEU A 92 20.89 -9.45 -13.47
C LEU A 92 20.42 -8.63 -14.68
N VAL A 93 19.87 -7.43 -14.47
CA VAL A 93 19.30 -6.59 -15.52
C VAL A 93 20.13 -5.30 -15.69
N ASP A 94 19.89 -4.57 -16.77
CA ASP A 94 20.51 -3.26 -17.02
C ASP A 94 20.35 -2.33 -15.82
N ARG A 95 21.40 -1.56 -15.50
CA ARG A 95 21.48 -0.60 -14.39
C ARG A 95 20.32 0.39 -14.39
N ARG A 96 19.80 0.74 -15.56
CA ARG A 96 18.61 1.60 -15.71
C ARG A 96 17.39 1.05 -14.97
N MET A 97 17.31 -0.28 -14.81
CA MET A 97 16.21 -0.93 -14.11
C MET A 97 16.20 -0.66 -12.61
N ALA A 98 17.34 -0.32 -12.00
CA ALA A 98 17.37 0.05 -10.58
C ALA A 98 16.60 1.35 -10.31
N TYR A 99 16.68 2.32 -11.23
CA TYR A 99 15.86 3.53 -11.16
C TYR A 99 14.38 3.22 -11.37
N VAL A 100 14.06 2.37 -12.36
CA VAL A 100 12.68 1.94 -12.63
C VAL A 100 12.08 1.23 -11.42
N GLU A 101 12.86 0.37 -10.77
CA GLU A 101 12.46 -0.31 -9.54
C GLU A 101 12.17 0.68 -8.41
N LEU A 102 13.08 1.61 -8.17
CA LEU A 102 12.91 2.60 -7.11
C LEU A 102 11.64 3.44 -7.34
N PHE A 103 11.41 3.88 -8.59
CA PHE A 103 10.19 4.58 -8.98
C PHE A 103 8.95 3.70 -8.79
N ALA A 104 9.02 2.42 -9.12
CA ALA A 104 7.90 1.50 -8.94
C ALA A 104 7.56 1.28 -7.46
N ILE A 105 8.59 1.22 -6.59
CA ILE A 105 8.40 1.14 -5.13
C ILE A 105 7.68 2.39 -4.63
N ILE A 106 8.20 3.58 -4.94
CA ILE A 106 7.60 4.85 -4.48
C ILE A 106 6.21 5.06 -5.07
N TYR A 107 6.03 4.81 -6.36
CA TYR A 107 4.71 4.86 -7.01
C TYR A 107 3.72 3.87 -6.38
N GLY A 108 4.18 2.67 -6.03
CA GLY A 108 3.39 1.67 -5.31
C GLY A 108 2.95 2.18 -3.93
N LEU A 109 3.84 2.79 -3.15
CA LEU A 109 3.52 3.39 -1.85
C LEU A 109 2.47 4.50 -1.99
N VAL A 110 2.69 5.43 -2.93
CA VAL A 110 1.74 6.52 -3.22
C VAL A 110 0.39 5.97 -3.66
N SER A 111 0.39 4.91 -4.49
CA SER A 111 -0.82 4.24 -4.94
C SER A 111 -1.60 3.59 -3.81
N ILE A 112 -0.94 3.01 -2.80
CA ILE A 112 -1.60 2.46 -1.60
C ILE A 112 -2.35 3.57 -0.85
N VAL A 113 -1.68 4.70 -0.59
CA VAL A 113 -2.29 5.86 0.11
C VAL A 113 -3.46 6.41 -0.69
N ASN A 114 -3.28 6.58 -2.00
CA ASN A 114 -4.35 7.01 -2.90
C ASN A 114 -5.53 6.05 -2.91
N ALA A 115 -5.29 4.74 -2.92
CA ALA A 115 -6.34 3.74 -2.94
C ALA A 115 -7.18 3.78 -1.66
N VAL A 116 -6.54 3.96 -0.49
CA VAL A 116 -7.22 4.16 0.80
C VAL A 116 -8.02 5.47 0.80
N PHE A 117 -7.41 6.56 0.34
CA PHE A 117 -8.06 7.88 0.24
C PHE A 117 -9.28 7.85 -0.68
N LEU A 118 -9.13 7.36 -1.91
CA LEU A 118 -10.22 7.27 -2.88
C LEU A 118 -11.35 6.39 -2.39
N THR A 119 -11.04 5.30 -1.68
CA THR A 119 -12.06 4.41 -1.09
C THR A 119 -12.87 5.12 -0.01
N THR A 120 -12.19 5.88 0.85
CA THR A 120 -12.80 6.71 1.89
C THR A 120 -13.63 7.84 1.31
N LEU A 121 -13.08 8.55 0.32
CA LEU A 121 -13.74 9.62 -0.43
C LEU A 121 -15.06 9.12 -1.03
N HIS A 122 -15.01 7.97 -1.72
CA HIS A 122 -16.20 7.40 -2.32
C HIS A 122 -17.26 6.99 -1.33
N ARG A 123 -16.86 6.41 -0.19
CA ARG A 123 -17.79 6.11 0.88
C ARG A 123 -18.46 7.39 1.39
N CYS A 124 -17.68 8.46 1.55
CA CYS A 124 -18.18 9.74 2.01
C CYS A 124 -19.20 10.32 1.03
N PHE A 125 -18.89 10.37 -0.27
CA PHE A 125 -19.84 10.84 -1.28
C PHE A 125 -21.09 9.96 -1.36
N LEU A 126 -20.96 8.64 -1.29
CA LEU A 126 -22.10 7.73 -1.37
C LEU A 126 -23.12 7.97 -0.24
N ILE A 127 -22.66 8.30 0.97
CA ILE A 127 -23.52 8.51 2.14
C ILE A 127 -23.97 9.96 2.25
N CYS A 128 -23.05 10.91 2.08
CA CYS A 128 -23.31 12.33 2.32
C CYS A 128 -23.91 13.04 1.10
N HIS A 129 -23.59 12.59 -0.12
CA HIS A 129 -23.96 13.24 -1.39
C HIS A 129 -24.35 12.20 -2.46
N PRO A 130 -25.41 11.40 -2.26
CA PRO A 130 -25.76 10.32 -3.17
C PRO A 130 -26.07 10.79 -4.60
N GLN A 131 -26.51 12.04 -4.77
CA GLN A 131 -26.79 12.67 -6.06
C GLN A 131 -25.56 13.26 -6.77
N SER A 132 -24.36 13.17 -6.17
CA SER A 132 -23.15 13.70 -6.80
C SER A 132 -22.85 12.99 -8.13
N LEU A 133 -22.26 13.71 -9.08
CA LEU A 133 -21.77 13.11 -10.34
C LEU A 133 -20.75 12.00 -10.09
N TYR A 134 -19.99 12.11 -9.01
CA TYR A 134 -19.01 11.12 -8.59
C TYR A 134 -19.66 9.79 -8.19
N THR A 135 -20.82 9.82 -7.53
CA THR A 135 -21.54 8.60 -7.13
C THR A 135 -22.38 8.03 -8.24
N SER A 136 -22.97 8.88 -9.08
CA SER A 136 -23.90 8.45 -10.14
C SER A 136 -23.20 7.88 -11.37
N SER A 137 -21.98 8.31 -11.68
CA SER A 137 -21.27 7.91 -12.90
C SER A 137 -19.98 7.13 -12.62
N PRO A 138 -19.87 5.87 -13.08
CA PRO A 138 -18.63 5.10 -13.02
C PRO A 138 -17.46 5.78 -13.75
N ARG A 139 -17.75 6.53 -14.83
CA ARG A 139 -16.73 7.25 -15.60
C ARG A 139 -16.04 8.29 -14.74
N TRP A 140 -16.80 9.07 -13.96
CA TRP A 140 -16.24 10.07 -13.04
C TRP A 140 -15.37 9.43 -11.96
N GLN A 141 -15.75 8.24 -11.46
CA GLN A 141 -14.94 7.51 -10.48
C GLN A 141 -13.59 7.09 -11.05
N ILE A 142 -13.57 6.60 -12.29
CA ILE A 142 -12.34 6.21 -13.00
C ILE A 142 -11.48 7.44 -13.29
N ILE A 143 -12.07 8.52 -13.79
CA ILE A 143 -11.36 9.77 -14.10
C ILE A 143 -10.70 10.34 -12.84
N THR A 144 -11.46 10.52 -11.76
CA THR A 144 -10.90 11.04 -10.51
C THR A 144 -9.84 10.09 -9.94
N GLY A 145 -10.08 8.77 -9.98
CA GLY A 145 -9.11 7.80 -9.48
C GLY A 145 -7.80 7.84 -10.26
N THR A 146 -7.89 7.90 -11.59
CA THR A 146 -6.73 7.99 -12.49
C THR A 146 -6.01 9.31 -12.31
N ALA A 147 -6.74 10.44 -12.27
CA ALA A 147 -6.17 11.76 -12.09
C ALA A 147 -5.44 11.89 -10.74
N VAL A 148 -6.08 11.47 -9.65
CA VAL A 148 -5.44 11.52 -8.31
C VAL A 148 -4.17 10.67 -8.29
N SER A 149 -4.23 9.44 -8.80
CA SER A 149 -3.10 8.50 -8.75
C SER A 149 -1.96 8.89 -9.69
N LEU A 150 -2.28 9.32 -10.90
CA LEU A 150 -1.30 9.76 -11.90
C LEU A 150 -0.65 11.08 -11.47
N CYS A 151 -1.44 12.10 -11.11
CA CYS A 151 -0.88 13.40 -10.75
C CYS A 151 0.01 13.31 -9.50
N SER A 152 -0.47 12.66 -8.43
CA SER A 152 0.34 12.55 -7.21
C SER A 152 1.54 11.62 -7.39
N GLY A 153 1.36 10.48 -8.07
CA GLY A 153 2.45 9.56 -8.38
C GLY A 153 3.54 10.22 -9.22
N THR A 154 3.18 10.87 -10.32
CA THR A 154 4.13 11.56 -11.20
C THR A 154 4.85 12.71 -10.49
N VAL A 155 4.15 13.52 -9.68
CA VAL A 155 4.80 14.61 -8.95
C VAL A 155 5.80 14.09 -7.93
N ILE A 156 5.43 13.08 -7.14
CA ILE A 156 6.33 12.51 -6.12
C ILE A 156 7.54 11.83 -6.77
N VAL A 157 7.32 11.05 -7.83
CA VAL A 157 8.41 10.41 -8.60
C VAL A 157 9.29 11.44 -9.31
N ALA A 158 8.74 12.56 -9.79
CA ALA A 158 9.55 13.63 -10.36
C ALA A 158 10.47 14.29 -9.31
N ILE A 159 9.94 14.55 -8.11
CA ILE A 159 10.73 15.07 -6.98
C ILE A 159 11.81 14.07 -6.58
N GLU A 160 11.47 12.78 -6.55
CA GLU A 160 12.41 11.68 -6.32
C GLU A 160 13.55 11.68 -7.36
N ILE A 161 13.22 11.73 -8.66
CA ILE A 161 14.22 11.79 -9.74
C ILE A 161 15.16 12.98 -9.55
N MET A 162 14.62 14.15 -9.23
CA MET A 162 15.41 15.35 -8.95
C MET A 162 16.27 15.21 -7.68
N SER A 163 15.88 14.35 -6.74
CA SER A 163 16.70 14.03 -5.56
C SER A 163 17.90 13.14 -5.88
N PHE A 164 17.81 12.34 -6.95
CA PHE A 164 18.83 11.39 -7.38
C PHE A 164 19.82 11.94 -8.41
N ILE A 165 19.87 13.26 -8.66
CA ILE A 165 20.81 13.85 -9.63
C ILE A 165 22.21 13.30 -9.36
N PRO A 166 22.73 12.44 -10.25
CA PRO A 166 23.99 11.75 -10.00
C PRO A 166 25.10 12.79 -9.89
N TYR A 167 26.03 12.54 -8.99
CA TYR A 167 27.17 13.41 -8.71
C TYR A 167 28.11 13.62 -9.93
N ASP A 168 27.82 12.97 -11.05
CA ASP A 168 28.65 12.91 -12.26
C ASP A 168 28.72 14.22 -13.07
N GLU A 169 27.77 15.16 -12.89
CA GLU A 169 27.78 16.41 -13.69
C GLU A 169 28.63 17.55 -13.11
N VAL A 170 29.13 17.45 -11.86
CA VAL A 170 29.80 18.58 -11.19
C VAL A 170 31.33 18.50 -11.25
N ILE A 171 31.90 17.36 -11.63
CA ILE A 171 33.35 17.26 -11.86
C ILE A 171 33.59 17.24 -13.37
N ARG A 172 33.88 18.41 -13.96
CA ARG A 172 34.55 18.50 -15.27
C ARG A 172 35.95 17.88 -15.13
N VAL A 173 36.03 16.56 -15.23
CA VAL A 173 37.29 15.86 -15.45
C VAL A 173 37.62 15.98 -16.94
N PRO A 174 38.84 16.39 -17.32
CA PRO A 174 39.22 16.55 -18.72
C PRO A 174 39.09 15.23 -19.49
N LEU A 175 38.76 15.37 -20.78
CA LEU A 175 38.21 14.36 -21.70
C LEU A 175 39.14 13.14 -21.93
N ASP A 176 40.39 13.24 -21.53
CA ASP A 176 41.44 12.24 -21.60
C ASP A 176 41.43 11.26 -20.40
N GLN A 177 40.66 11.55 -19.35
CA GLN A 177 40.40 10.63 -18.22
C GLN A 177 38.97 10.05 -18.20
N PHE A 178 38.21 10.26 -19.28
CA PHE A 178 36.80 9.84 -19.41
C PHE A 178 36.59 8.32 -19.46
N ILE A 179 37.67 7.54 -19.51
CA ILE A 179 37.62 6.06 -19.53
C ILE A 179 37.56 5.47 -18.11
N TRP A 180 37.78 6.26 -17.05
CA TRP A 180 37.85 5.74 -15.67
C TRP A 180 36.93 6.39 -14.63
N PHE A 181 36.08 7.35 -15.01
CA PHE A 181 34.93 7.77 -14.18
C PHE A 181 33.74 6.80 -14.29
N GLN A 182 34.06 5.53 -14.45
CA GLN A 182 33.25 4.34 -14.14
C GLN A 182 33.30 4.01 -12.63
N GLY A 183 33.67 4.98 -11.78
CA GLY A 183 33.79 4.86 -10.33
C GLY A 183 32.95 5.92 -9.64
N SER A 184 31.76 5.58 -9.12
CA SER A 184 31.69 4.94 -7.80
C SER A 184 30.59 3.87 -7.69
N GLN A 185 30.06 3.38 -8.81
CA GLN A 185 29.30 2.13 -8.84
C GLN A 185 30.26 0.95 -8.99
N THR A 186 31.06 0.73 -7.95
CA THR A 186 31.84 -0.52 -7.87
C THR A 186 30.84 -1.65 -7.62
N THR A 187 30.76 -2.64 -8.52
CA THR A 187 30.23 -3.97 -8.20
C THR A 187 31.17 -4.57 -7.16
N ARG A 188 30.98 -4.18 -5.90
CA ARG A 188 31.78 -4.63 -4.79
C ARG A 188 31.12 -5.90 -4.28
N GLY A 189 31.44 -7.01 -4.95
CA GLY A 189 30.65 -8.24 -4.87
C GLY A 189 29.38 -8.16 -5.71
N ASP A 190 28.44 -9.06 -5.46
CA ASP A 190 27.23 -9.24 -6.29
C ASP A 190 26.26 -8.04 -6.28
N ALA A 191 26.49 -6.94 -5.54
CA ALA A 191 25.53 -5.85 -5.33
C ALA A 191 25.73 -4.61 -6.22
N LEU A 192 24.61 -4.00 -6.66
CA LEU A 192 24.58 -2.72 -7.36
C LEU A 192 24.47 -1.58 -6.34
N VAL A 193 25.37 -0.60 -6.37
CA VAL A 193 25.38 0.50 -5.40
C VAL A 193 25.13 1.84 -6.10
N ILE A 194 24.09 2.56 -5.70
CA ILE A 194 23.76 3.91 -6.17
C ILE A 194 24.01 4.88 -5.02
N CYS A 195 25.06 5.68 -5.11
CA CYS A 195 25.36 6.71 -4.12
C CYS A 195 24.86 8.08 -4.59
N PHE A 196 24.22 8.79 -3.69
CA PHE A 196 23.73 10.15 -3.89
C PHE A 196 24.23 11.03 -2.74
N GLN A 197 24.62 12.25 -3.09
CA GLN A 197 25.01 13.24 -2.09
C GLN A 197 23.77 13.60 -1.28
N HIS A 198 23.91 13.68 0.05
CA HIS A 198 22.86 14.19 0.93
C HIS A 198 22.58 15.67 0.60
N LYS A 199 21.76 15.90 -0.43
CA LYS A 199 21.34 17.23 -0.91
C LYS A 199 20.00 17.59 -0.29
N GLN A 200 19.73 18.90 -0.26
CA GLN A 200 18.44 19.46 0.16
C GLN A 200 17.25 18.79 -0.58
N PHE A 201 17.41 18.38 -1.84
CA PHE A 201 16.35 17.72 -2.61
C PHE A 201 15.90 16.36 -2.05
N PHE A 202 16.81 15.55 -1.49
CA PHE A 202 16.40 14.28 -0.87
C PHE A 202 15.61 14.51 0.43
N VAL A 203 16.02 15.52 1.21
CA VAL A 203 15.26 15.95 2.39
C VAL A 203 13.88 16.46 1.97
N VAL A 204 13.80 17.27 0.91
CA VAL A 204 12.53 17.74 0.33
C VAL A 204 11.65 16.56 -0.08
N PHE A 205 12.20 15.58 -0.80
CA PHE A 205 11.47 14.35 -1.17
C PHE A 205 10.87 13.63 0.05
N MET A 206 11.70 13.35 1.07
CA MET A 206 11.25 12.65 2.28
C MET A 206 10.18 13.44 3.03
N VAL A 207 10.37 14.76 3.18
CA VAL A 207 9.39 15.66 3.82
C VAL A 207 8.08 15.72 3.03
N THR A 208 8.15 15.86 1.71
CA THR A 208 6.97 15.86 0.83
C THR A 208 6.20 14.56 0.96
N LEU A 209 6.88 13.39 0.97
CA LEU A 209 6.24 12.09 1.11
C LEU A 209 5.52 11.94 2.46
N VAL A 210 6.15 12.37 3.55
CA VAL A 210 5.53 12.36 4.90
C VAL A 210 4.34 13.31 4.98
N ILE A 211 4.49 14.55 4.52
CA ILE A 211 3.39 15.53 4.53
C ILE A 211 2.21 15.03 3.69
N TYR A 212 2.49 14.51 2.49
CA TYR A 212 1.48 13.95 1.61
C TYR A 212 0.71 12.80 2.29
N PHE A 213 1.43 11.85 2.91
CA PHE A 213 0.83 10.77 3.69
C PHE A 213 -0.06 11.33 4.82
N LEU A 214 0.48 12.22 5.66
CA LEU A 214 -0.25 12.79 6.81
C LEU A 214 -1.52 13.53 6.39
N VAL A 215 -1.44 14.37 5.35
CA VAL A 215 -2.58 15.14 4.83
C VAL A 215 -3.68 14.19 4.34
N LEU A 216 -3.34 13.18 3.54
CA LEU A 216 -4.34 12.24 3.03
C LEU A 216 -4.97 11.39 4.14
N MET A 217 -4.18 10.92 5.11
CA MET A 217 -4.73 10.15 6.23
C MET A 217 -5.61 11.02 7.13
N LEU A 218 -5.24 12.28 7.39
CA LEU A 218 -6.07 13.23 8.12
C LEU A 218 -7.41 13.48 7.41
N LEU A 219 -7.38 13.71 6.10
CA LEU A 219 -8.60 13.85 5.29
C LEU A 219 -9.47 12.59 5.35
N CYS A 220 -8.87 11.40 5.35
CA CYS A 220 -9.61 10.15 5.53
C CYS A 220 -10.34 10.10 6.88
N TYR A 221 -9.68 10.48 7.98
CA TYR A 221 -10.32 10.56 9.29
C TYR A 221 -11.46 11.57 9.32
N ILE A 222 -11.29 12.76 8.71
CA ILE A 222 -12.34 13.77 8.60
C ILE A 222 -13.56 13.21 7.84
N PHE A 223 -13.33 12.50 6.72
CA PHE A 223 -14.41 11.86 5.97
C PHE A 223 -15.10 10.74 6.75
N ILE A 224 -14.36 9.91 7.48
CA ILE A 224 -14.93 8.88 8.37
C ILE A 224 -15.81 9.52 9.44
N LEU A 225 -15.35 10.60 10.09
CA LEU A 225 -16.13 11.32 11.09
C LEU A 225 -17.42 11.88 10.48
N ARG A 226 -17.35 12.48 9.29
CA ARG A 226 -18.54 12.94 8.55
C ARG A 226 -19.51 11.80 8.22
N ILE A 227 -18.99 10.66 7.76
CA ILE A 227 -19.80 9.45 7.50
C ILE A 227 -20.51 9.00 8.78
N VAL A 228 -19.80 8.87 9.90
CA VAL A 228 -20.37 8.43 11.18
C VAL A 228 -21.45 9.40 11.64
N TRP A 229 -21.20 10.71 11.55
CA TRP A 229 -22.17 11.71 11.95
C TRP A 229 -23.43 11.68 11.08
N LYS A 230 -23.28 11.63 9.75
CA LYS A 230 -24.41 11.55 8.82
C LYS A 230 -25.19 10.24 8.99
N MET A 231 -24.51 9.12 9.23
CA MET A 231 -25.18 7.87 9.59
C MET A 231 -26.01 8.07 10.86
N ARG A 232 -25.43 8.56 11.97
CA ARG A 232 -26.18 8.80 13.22
C ARG A 232 -27.47 9.62 13.01
N ALA A 233 -27.41 10.68 12.20
CA ALA A 233 -28.60 11.49 11.89
C ALA A 233 -29.67 10.71 11.10
N ASN A 234 -29.26 9.88 10.13
CA ASN A 234 -30.18 9.15 9.27
C ASN A 234 -30.63 7.79 9.84
N LEU A 235 -29.94 7.26 10.86
CA LEU A 235 -30.19 5.95 11.46
C LEU A 235 -31.55 5.85 12.17
N ALA A 236 -32.16 6.98 12.54
CA ALA A 236 -33.50 7.01 13.13
C ALA A 236 -34.61 6.47 12.20
N ILE A 237 -34.36 6.46 10.88
CA ILE A 237 -35.38 6.13 9.86
C ILE A 237 -35.04 4.82 9.11
N ALA A 238 -33.84 4.27 9.30
CA ALA A 238 -33.33 3.14 8.51
C ALA A 238 -33.67 1.76 9.11
N SER A 239 -33.86 0.75 8.25
CA SER A 239 -34.05 -0.63 8.69
C SER A 239 -32.83 -1.19 9.43
N LYS A 240 -33.03 -1.98 10.49
CA LYS A 240 -31.96 -2.60 11.31
C LYS A 240 -30.88 -3.30 10.47
N LYS A 241 -31.27 -3.99 9.41
CA LYS A 241 -30.36 -4.68 8.49
C LYS A 241 -29.43 -3.71 7.75
N THR A 242 -29.96 -2.58 7.29
CA THR A 242 -29.15 -1.54 6.63
C THR A 242 -28.16 -0.92 7.62
N ILE A 243 -28.58 -0.69 8.87
CA ILE A 243 -27.72 -0.15 9.94
C ILE A 243 -26.49 -1.04 10.15
N GLU A 244 -26.72 -2.34 10.33
CA GLU A 244 -25.64 -3.32 10.58
C GLU A 244 -24.65 -3.38 9.42
N MET A 245 -25.15 -3.42 8.18
CA MET A 245 -24.29 -3.44 6.99
C MET A 245 -23.46 -2.15 6.85
N GLN A 246 -24.07 -0.98 7.08
CA GLN A 246 -23.38 0.30 6.95
C GLN A 246 -22.32 0.47 8.07
N ARG A 247 -22.62 -0.01 9.28
CA ARG A 247 -21.68 -0.02 10.41
C ARG A 247 -20.47 -0.90 10.13
N ALA A 248 -20.67 -2.12 9.65
CA ALA A 248 -19.58 -3.04 9.32
C ALA A 248 -18.63 -2.44 8.27
N LEU A 249 -19.18 -1.82 7.23
CA LEU A 249 -18.39 -1.18 6.18
C LEU A 249 -17.62 0.05 6.67
N THR A 250 -18.19 0.85 7.58
CA THR A 250 -17.49 1.99 8.19
C THR A 250 -16.38 1.53 9.14
N ILE A 251 -16.57 0.43 9.89
CA ILE A 251 -15.50 -0.20 10.68
C ILE A 251 -14.37 -0.67 9.77
N THR A 252 -14.71 -1.34 8.67
CA THR A 252 -13.71 -1.81 7.68
C THR A 252 -12.90 -0.64 7.13
N LEU A 253 -13.55 0.48 6.83
CA LEU A 253 -12.89 1.69 6.37
C LEU A 253 -11.96 2.30 7.43
N LEU A 254 -12.42 2.38 8.68
CA LEU A 254 -11.61 2.86 9.80
C LEU A 254 -10.37 1.99 10.00
N VAL A 255 -10.51 0.67 9.92
CA VAL A 255 -9.37 -0.26 9.99
C VAL A 255 -8.44 -0.05 8.80
N SER A 256 -8.97 0.11 7.59
CA SER A 256 -8.17 0.35 6.38
C SER A 256 -7.38 1.66 6.41
N VAL A 257 -7.84 2.66 7.17
CA VAL A 257 -7.13 3.93 7.39
C VAL A 257 -6.17 3.83 8.58
N THR A 258 -6.57 3.18 9.66
CA THR A 258 -5.76 3.10 10.88
C THR A 258 -4.57 2.17 10.72
N LEU A 259 -4.71 1.11 9.94
CA LEU A 259 -3.67 0.11 9.74
C LEU A 259 -2.43 0.69 9.03
N PRO A 260 -2.53 1.45 7.91
CA PRO A 260 -1.38 2.13 7.33
C PRO A 260 -0.76 3.18 8.24
N VAL A 261 -1.55 3.89 9.07
CA VAL A 261 -0.99 4.86 10.05
C VAL A 261 -0.17 4.15 11.12
N ALA A 262 -0.73 3.10 11.73
CA ALA A 262 -0.10 2.41 12.83
C ALA A 262 1.11 1.57 12.38
N VAL A 263 0.96 0.79 11.30
CA VAL A 263 1.98 -0.16 10.86
C VAL A 263 2.93 0.45 9.82
N GLY A 264 2.47 1.38 8.98
CA GLY A 264 3.32 2.04 7.97
C GLY A 264 3.86 3.40 8.41
N GLY A 265 3.01 4.25 8.99
CA GLY A 265 3.35 5.61 9.39
C GLY A 265 4.39 5.69 10.50
N VAL A 266 4.29 4.83 11.53
CA VAL A 266 5.26 4.81 12.64
C VAL A 266 6.67 4.43 12.14
N PRO A 267 6.89 3.32 11.41
CA PRO A 267 8.21 3.01 10.85
C PRO A 267 8.72 4.08 9.89
N LEU A 268 7.84 4.71 9.10
CA LEU A 268 8.23 5.80 8.19
C LEU A 268 8.78 7.00 8.96
N LEU A 269 8.08 7.44 10.01
CA LEU A 269 8.54 8.55 10.87
C LEU A 269 9.87 8.20 11.56
N LEU A 270 10.04 6.97 12.02
CA LEU A 270 11.29 6.50 12.60
C LEU A 270 12.44 6.51 11.58
N CYS A 271 12.20 6.10 10.33
CA CYS A 271 13.20 6.16 9.26
C CYS A 271 13.60 7.60 8.95
N VAL A 272 12.63 8.51 8.85
CA VAL A 272 12.89 9.94 8.60
C VAL A 272 13.67 10.55 9.76
N PHE A 273 13.28 10.24 11.00
CA PHE A 273 13.99 10.69 12.19
C PHE A 273 15.44 10.17 12.21
N ALA A 274 15.64 8.86 11.98
CA ALA A 274 16.96 8.24 11.92
C ALA A 274 17.83 8.85 10.80
N PHE A 275 17.22 9.13 9.66
CA PHE A 275 17.86 9.79 8.52
C PHE A 275 18.33 11.20 8.86
N LEU A 276 17.44 12.04 9.39
CA LEU A 276 17.76 13.44 9.71
C LEU A 276 18.80 13.56 10.83
N ASN A 277 18.78 12.65 11.81
CA ASN A 277 19.74 12.62 12.92
C ASN A 277 21.02 11.84 12.60
N ARG A 278 21.15 11.29 11.38
CA ARG A 278 22.33 10.52 10.94
C ARG A 278 22.67 9.37 11.89
N VAL A 279 21.64 8.68 12.36
CA VAL A 279 21.78 7.56 13.29
C VAL A 279 22.62 6.47 12.62
N GLU A 280 23.62 5.97 13.35
CA GLU A 280 24.40 4.80 12.92
C GLU A 280 23.46 3.60 12.69
N HIS A 281 23.76 2.78 11.70
CA HIS A 281 22.92 1.63 11.33
C HIS A 281 21.51 1.97 10.81
N ILE A 282 21.38 3.06 10.04
CA ILE A 282 20.12 3.47 9.42
C ILE A 282 19.45 2.35 8.59
N GLU A 283 20.23 1.43 8.04
CA GLU A 283 19.76 0.27 7.29
C GLU A 283 18.74 -0.56 8.07
N ILE A 284 18.87 -0.66 9.41
CA ILE A 284 17.95 -1.45 10.25
C ILE A 284 16.54 -0.85 10.22
N PHE A 285 16.44 0.49 10.30
CA PHE A 285 15.15 1.18 10.26
C PHE A 285 14.45 0.98 8.93
N PHE A 286 15.18 1.12 7.81
CA PHE A 286 14.62 0.88 6.48
C PHE A 286 14.21 -0.58 6.26
N ARG A 287 14.99 -1.55 6.75
CA ARG A 287 14.61 -2.98 6.71
C ARG A 287 13.31 -3.23 7.49
N LEU A 288 13.14 -2.61 8.66
CA LEU A 288 11.90 -2.70 9.43
C LEU A 288 10.72 -2.03 8.71
N LEU A 289 10.96 -0.90 8.04
CA LEU A 289 9.95 -0.23 7.22
C LEU A 289 9.47 -1.10 6.05
N PHE A 290 10.38 -1.73 5.31
CA PHE A 290 10.00 -2.62 4.20
C PHE A 290 9.27 -3.87 4.68
N LEU A 291 9.69 -4.43 5.82
CA LEU A 291 8.99 -5.54 6.45
C LEU A 291 7.58 -5.13 6.89
N ALA A 292 7.46 -3.98 7.55
CA ALA A 292 6.17 -3.44 7.96
C ALA A 292 5.24 -3.16 6.76
N SER A 293 5.76 -2.63 5.65
CA SER A 293 5.00 -2.43 4.40
C SER A 293 4.48 -3.75 3.84
N THR A 294 5.30 -4.81 3.87
CA THR A 294 4.91 -6.15 3.38
C THR A 294 3.80 -6.75 4.24
N TRP A 295 3.94 -6.69 5.55
CA TRP A 295 2.93 -7.18 6.49
C TRP A 295 1.66 -6.34 6.47
N LEU A 296 1.75 -5.04 6.22
CA LEU A 296 0.60 -4.16 6.07
C LEU A 296 -0.34 -4.63 4.95
N GLY A 297 0.19 -5.05 3.80
CA GLY A 297 -0.61 -5.62 2.71
C GLY A 297 -1.35 -6.88 3.12
N LEU A 298 -0.67 -7.78 3.84
CA LEU A 298 -1.25 -9.03 4.35
C LEU A 298 -2.38 -8.75 5.35
N LEU A 299 -2.09 -7.91 6.35
CA LEU A 299 -3.04 -7.51 7.38
C LEU A 299 -4.27 -6.83 6.78
N ASN A 300 -4.10 -6.03 5.73
CA ASN A 300 -5.19 -5.36 5.05
C ASN A 300 -6.15 -6.35 4.35
N ILE A 301 -5.61 -7.36 3.64
CA ILE A 301 -6.43 -8.40 3.00
C ILE A 301 -7.17 -9.22 4.07
N VAL A 302 -6.45 -9.65 5.12
CA VAL A 302 -7.03 -10.43 6.22
C VAL A 302 -8.13 -9.64 6.93
N ALA A 303 -7.88 -8.36 7.26
CA ALA A 303 -8.88 -7.49 7.87
C ALA A 303 -10.11 -7.32 6.96
N THR A 304 -9.91 -7.12 5.65
CA THR A 304 -11.02 -7.00 4.70
C THR A 304 -11.86 -8.26 4.66
N ILE A 305 -11.23 -9.44 4.62
CA ILE A 305 -11.92 -10.74 4.62
C ILE A 305 -12.70 -10.98 5.92
N LEU A 306 -12.10 -10.66 7.08
CA LEU A 306 -12.69 -10.92 8.39
C LEU A 306 -13.84 -9.95 8.72
N LEU A 307 -13.72 -8.68 8.33
CA LEU A 307 -14.69 -7.63 8.66
C LEU A 307 -15.90 -7.63 7.69
N VAL A 308 -15.69 -8.03 6.45
CA VAL A 308 -16.75 -8.07 5.43
C VAL A 308 -17.39 -9.45 5.44
N GLU A 309 -18.51 -9.56 6.18
CA GLU A 309 -19.28 -10.79 6.35
C GLU A 309 -19.47 -11.67 5.10
N PRO A 310 -19.82 -11.15 3.90
CA PRO A 310 -19.98 -12.01 2.73
C PRO A 310 -18.67 -12.68 2.29
N TYR A 311 -17.50 -12.06 2.49
CA TYR A 311 -16.21 -12.70 2.22
C TYR A 311 -15.90 -13.76 3.26
N ARG A 312 -16.11 -13.47 4.55
CA ARG A 312 -15.98 -14.43 5.64
C ARG A 312 -16.83 -15.68 5.40
N ASN A 313 -18.09 -15.49 5.03
CA ASN A 313 -19.03 -16.59 4.78
C ASN A 313 -18.68 -17.39 3.51
N ALA A 314 -18.00 -16.78 2.54
CA ALA A 314 -17.51 -17.48 1.36
C ALA A 314 -16.23 -18.29 1.62
N LEU A 315 -15.36 -17.83 2.53
CA LEU A 315 -14.07 -18.45 2.83
C LEU A 315 -14.13 -19.51 3.95
N LEU A 316 -14.99 -19.34 4.95
CA LEU A 316 -15.15 -20.31 6.05
C LEU A 316 -15.49 -21.75 5.58
N PRO A 317 -16.35 -21.97 4.57
CA PRO A 317 -16.61 -23.30 4.03
C PRO A 317 -15.39 -23.91 3.33
N CYS A 318 -14.59 -23.08 2.64
CA CYS A 318 -13.37 -23.54 1.97
C CYS A 318 -12.27 -23.97 2.96
N LEU A 319 -12.25 -23.39 4.16
CA LEU A 319 -11.31 -23.75 5.24
C LEU A 319 -11.78 -24.96 6.07
N GLY A 320 -12.71 -25.77 5.56
CA GLY A 320 -13.16 -27.00 6.24
C GLY A 320 -14.20 -26.79 7.34
N GLY A 321 -14.70 -25.56 7.53
CA GLY A 321 -15.82 -25.27 8.41
C GLY A 321 -17.13 -25.75 7.80
N LYS A 322 -17.45 -27.04 7.90
CA LYS A 322 -18.77 -27.61 7.58
C LYS A 322 -19.84 -27.02 8.51
N LYS A 323 -20.29 -25.78 8.27
CA LYS A 323 -21.62 -25.38 8.74
C LYS A 323 -22.62 -26.05 7.80
N LYS A 324 -23.25 -27.12 8.29
CA LYS A 324 -24.49 -27.66 7.71
C LYS A 324 -25.46 -26.50 7.57
N VAL A 325 -25.56 -25.93 6.37
CA VAL A 325 -26.66 -25.06 6.01
C VAL A 325 -27.89 -25.95 6.11
N ARG A 326 -28.66 -25.78 7.19
CA ARG A 326 -30.03 -26.30 7.28
C ARG A 326 -30.79 -25.59 6.18
N THR A 327 -30.86 -26.23 5.01
CA THR A 327 -31.82 -25.88 3.97
C THR A 327 -33.19 -26.09 4.60
N VAL A 328 -33.80 -25.02 5.11
CA VAL A 328 -35.23 -25.05 5.41
C VAL A 328 -35.90 -25.28 4.05
N PRO A 329 -36.55 -26.43 3.83
CA PRO A 329 -37.13 -26.71 2.53
C PRO A 329 -38.17 -25.65 2.23
N LYS A 330 -38.07 -25.01 1.05
CA LYS A 330 -39.08 -24.08 0.50
C LYS A 330 -40.50 -24.69 0.41
N ILE A 331 -40.65 -25.97 0.73
CA ILE A 331 -41.91 -26.70 0.80
C ILE A 331 -42.81 -26.16 1.93
N ILE A 332 -42.26 -25.73 3.07
CA ILE A 332 -43.07 -25.19 4.18
C ILE A 332 -43.62 -23.79 3.84
N GLN A 333 -42.89 -22.99 3.07
CA GLN A 333 -43.35 -21.66 2.65
C GLN A 333 -44.44 -21.74 1.56
N LYS A 334 -44.44 -22.78 0.72
CA LYS A 334 -45.55 -23.05 -0.21
C LYS A 334 -46.80 -23.58 0.50
N MET A 335 -46.67 -24.34 1.59
CA MET A 335 -47.83 -24.85 2.33
C MET A 335 -48.61 -23.74 3.07
N ASN A 336 -47.95 -22.70 3.57
CA ASN A 336 -48.66 -21.58 4.20
C ASN A 336 -49.40 -20.69 3.20
N VAL A 337 -48.92 -20.57 1.95
CA VAL A 337 -49.62 -19.79 0.90
C VAL A 337 -50.86 -20.54 0.36
N ILE A 338 -50.89 -21.86 0.44
CA ILE A 338 -52.07 -22.66 0.05
C ILE A 338 -53.14 -22.58 1.15
N ARG A 339 -52.75 -22.65 2.43
CA ARG A 339 -53.70 -22.61 3.55
C ARG A 339 -54.39 -21.25 3.75
N GLU A 340 -53.89 -20.19 3.13
CA GLU A 340 -54.52 -18.85 3.13
C GLU A 340 -55.49 -18.63 1.98
N LYS A 341 -55.54 -19.54 0.98
CA LYS A 341 -56.51 -19.49 -0.12
C LYS A 341 -57.77 -20.34 0.11
N ASP A 342 -57.74 -21.19 1.14
CA ASP A 342 -58.84 -22.08 1.51
C ASP A 342 -59.65 -21.57 2.73
N LYS A 343 -59.48 -20.29 3.09
CA LYS A 343 -60.32 -19.54 4.02
C LYS A 343 -60.81 -18.29 3.30
#